data_AF-A0A2T7AXA3-F1
#
_entry.id   AF-A0A2T7AXA3-F1
#
_cell.length_a   1.000
_cell.length_b   1.000
_cell.length_c   1.000
_cell.angle_alpha   90.00
_cell.angle_beta   90.00
_cell.angle_gamma   90.00
#
_symmetry.space_group_name_H-M   'P 1'
#
loop_
_entity.id
_entity.type
_entity.pdbx_description
1 polymer ?
#
loop_
_entity_poly.entity_id
_entity_poly.type
_entity_poly.pdbx_seq_one_letter_code
_entity_poly.pdbx_strand_id
1 'polypeptide(L)'
;MKSDLKSSPAMNELLRELHHLIEAGERQRISQAMMAERLGISTRTYLEYLRGKNSPVGMRVVLELLCMLEDHAIIQVVQHWREAKQINKPTASEAKI
;
A
#
# COMPACT_ATOMS: atom_id res chain seq x y z
N MET A 1 -4.10 2.18 -35.84
CA MET A 1 -4.65 1.39 -34.72
C MET A 1 -4.30 2.14 -33.44
N LYS A 2 -5.22 2.94 -32.89
CA LYS A 2 -5.00 3.54 -31.58
C LYS A 2 -5.27 2.41 -30.59
N SER A 3 -4.24 1.94 -29.89
CA SER A 3 -4.45 1.02 -28.79
C SER A 3 -5.36 1.73 -27.79
N ASP A 4 -6.51 1.15 -27.51
CA ASP A 4 -7.28 1.46 -26.31
C ASP A 4 -6.44 0.98 -25.11
N LEU A 5 -5.36 1.70 -24.82
CA LEU A 5 -4.70 1.65 -23.53
C LEU A 5 -5.76 2.16 -22.56
N LYS A 6 -6.49 1.25 -21.92
CA LYS A 6 -7.30 1.60 -20.75
C LYS A 6 -6.39 2.43 -19.86
N SER A 7 -6.77 3.69 -19.62
CA SER A 7 -6.06 4.59 -18.72
C SER A 7 -5.79 3.82 -17.43
N SER A 8 -4.52 3.77 -17.00
CA SER A 8 -4.17 3.25 -15.67
C SER A 8 -5.11 3.89 -14.64
N PRO A 9 -5.64 3.13 -13.66
CA PRO A 9 -6.50 3.69 -12.62
C PRO A 9 -5.79 4.85 -11.92
N ALA A 10 -6.56 5.85 -11.49
CA ALA A 10 -5.98 6.94 -10.72
C ALA A 10 -5.44 6.38 -9.40
N MET A 11 -4.28 6.88 -8.95
CA MET A 11 -3.60 6.32 -7.76
C MET A 11 -4.51 6.28 -6.53
N ASN A 12 -5.33 7.31 -6.36
CA ASN A 12 -6.27 7.39 -5.26
C ASN A 12 -7.41 6.37 -5.34
N GLU A 13 -7.80 5.93 -6.53
CA GLU A 13 -8.78 4.85 -6.72
C GLU A 13 -8.17 3.51 -6.31
N LEU A 14 -6.96 3.23 -6.79
CA LEU A 14 -6.22 2.03 -6.39
C LEU A 14 -5.99 1.96 -4.87
N LEU A 15 -5.63 3.08 -4.23
CA LEU A 15 -5.47 3.11 -2.77
C LEU A 15 -6.79 2.81 -2.03
N ARG A 16 -7.94 3.25 -2.55
CA ARG A 16 -9.26 2.89 -1.98
C ARG A 16 -9.57 1.41 -2.18
N GLU A 17 -9.28 0.88 -3.35
CA GLU A 17 -9.46 -0.53 -3.66
C GLU A 17 -8.63 -1.41 -2.71
N LEU A 18 -7.33 -1.11 -2.56
CA LEU A 18 -6.46 -1.82 -1.62
C LEU A 18 -6.97 -1.73 -0.18
N HIS A 19 -7.45 -0.56 0.25
CA HIS A 19 -8.07 -0.42 1.57
C HIS A 19 -9.27 -1.38 1.72
N HIS A 20 -10.18 -1.39 0.75
CA HIS A 20 -11.37 -2.24 0.80
C HIS A 20 -11.05 -3.74 0.73
N LEU A 21 -10.02 -4.14 -0.03
CA LEU A 21 -9.56 -5.52 -0.06
C LEU A 21 -9.03 -5.97 1.30
N ILE A 22 -8.34 -5.08 2.04
CA ILE A 22 -7.89 -5.37 3.41
C ILE A 22 -9.10 -5.49 4.36
N GLU A 23 -10.06 -4.56 4.29
CA GLU A 23 -11.31 -4.66 5.07
C GLU A 23 -12.05 -5.97 4.81
N ALA A 24 -12.19 -6.36 3.54
CA ALA A 24 -12.86 -7.58 3.13
C ALA A 24 -12.12 -8.83 3.66
N GLY A 25 -10.79 -8.84 3.59
CA GLY A 25 -9.95 -9.91 4.14
C GLY A 25 -10.10 -10.07 5.65
N GLU A 26 -10.29 -8.97 6.38
CA GLU A 26 -10.49 -8.97 7.83
C GLU A 26 -11.96 -9.06 8.26
N ARG A 27 -12.91 -9.05 7.30
CA ARG A 27 -14.36 -9.06 7.53
C ARG A 27 -14.82 -7.94 8.47
N GLN A 28 -14.12 -6.81 8.47
CA GLN A 28 -14.42 -5.65 9.31
C GLN A 28 -14.07 -4.35 8.58
N ARG A 29 -14.79 -3.28 8.93
CA ARG A 29 -14.44 -1.93 8.49
C ARG A 29 -13.19 -1.46 9.22
N ILE A 30 -12.30 -0.77 8.52
CA ILE A 30 -11.09 -0.17 9.07
C ILE A 30 -11.20 1.32 8.84
N SER A 31 -11.07 2.11 9.90
CA SER A 31 -11.10 3.57 9.73
C SER A 31 -9.85 4.04 8.97
N GLN A 32 -9.95 5.17 8.28
CA GLN A 32 -8.80 5.79 7.62
C GLN A 32 -7.67 6.11 8.62
N ALA A 33 -8.02 6.44 9.87
CA ALA A 33 -7.05 6.66 10.94
C ALA A 33 -6.30 5.38 11.34
N MET A 34 -7.01 4.26 11.52
CA MET A 34 -6.41 2.97 11.83
C MET A 34 -5.51 2.46 10.69
N MET A 35 -5.93 2.65 9.43
CA MET A 35 -5.09 2.25 8.29
C MET A 35 -3.82 3.11 8.21
N ALA A 36 -3.93 4.42 8.47
CA ALA A 36 -2.77 5.30 8.52
C ALA A 36 -1.79 4.89 9.63
N GLU A 37 -2.31 4.55 10.82
CA GLU A 37 -1.52 4.02 11.94
C GLU A 37 -0.75 2.74 11.55
N ARG A 38 -1.43 1.77 10.92
CA ARG A 38 -0.79 0.53 10.43
C ARG A 38 0.31 0.78 9.40
N LEU A 39 0.18 1.86 8.63
CA LEU A 39 1.16 2.28 7.62
C LEU A 39 2.29 3.14 8.21
N GLY A 40 2.20 3.55 9.49
CA GLY A 40 3.19 4.42 10.13
C GLY A 40 3.19 5.85 9.59
N ILE A 41 2.05 6.35 9.08
CA ILE A 41 1.89 7.70 8.54
C ILE A 41 0.77 8.44 9.26
N SER A 42 0.77 9.78 9.16
CA SER A 42 -0.34 10.57 9.73
C SER A 42 -1.66 10.31 9.00
N THR A 43 -2.78 10.36 9.72
CA THR A 43 -4.13 10.30 9.13
C THR A 43 -4.33 11.37 8.06
N ARG A 44 -3.76 12.57 8.26
CA ARG A 44 -3.80 13.66 7.27
C ARG A 44 -3.11 13.25 5.97
N THR A 45 -1.90 12.70 6.05
CA THR A 45 -1.15 12.21 4.87
C THR A 45 -1.95 11.16 4.11
N TYR A 46 -2.55 10.20 4.82
CA TYR A 46 -3.34 9.16 4.19
C TYR A 46 -4.58 9.71 3.47
N LEU A 47 -5.33 10.63 4.10
CA LEU A 47 -6.47 11.29 3.47
C LEU A 47 -6.07 12.12 2.24
N GLU A 48 -4.92 12.78 2.26
CA GLU A 48 -4.40 13.51 1.09
C GLU A 48 -4.11 12.57 -0.09
N TYR A 49 -3.55 11.38 0.17
CA TYR A 49 -3.34 10.37 -0.87
C TYR A 49 -4.67 9.88 -1.44
N LEU A 50 -5.67 9.63 -0.60
CA LEU A 50 -7.01 9.23 -1.07
C LEU A 50 -7.75 10.36 -1.80
N ARG A 51 -7.50 11.63 -1.49
CA ARG A 51 -8.05 12.75 -2.25
C ARG A 51 -7.45 12.86 -3.66
N GLY A 52 -6.23 12.35 -3.86
CA GLY A 52 -5.54 12.38 -5.15
C GLY A 52 -4.90 13.74 -5.49
N LYS A 53 -4.99 14.74 -4.61
CA LYS A 53 -4.36 16.06 -4.80
C LYS A 53 -2.82 15.97 -4.73
N ASN A 54 -2.33 15.08 -3.89
CA ASN A 54 -0.90 14.79 -3.70
C ASN A 54 -0.68 13.30 -3.93
N SER A 55 -0.68 12.84 -5.19
CA SER A 55 -0.27 11.48 -5.53
C SER A 55 1.26 11.44 -5.62
N PRO A 56 1.99 10.83 -4.67
CA PRO A 56 3.45 10.79 -4.73
C PRO A 56 3.89 10.04 -6.00
N VAL A 57 4.71 10.69 -6.82
CA VAL A 57 5.24 10.10 -8.07
C VAL A 57 5.89 8.74 -7.81
N GLY A 58 6.52 8.57 -6.64
CA GLY A 58 7.13 7.31 -6.22
C GLY A 58 6.16 6.12 -6.18
N MET A 59 4.90 6.31 -5.77
CA MET A 59 3.91 5.21 -5.74
C MET A 59 3.64 4.66 -7.14
N ARG A 60 3.46 5.57 -8.10
CA ARG A 60 3.26 5.21 -9.51
C ARG A 60 4.49 4.49 -10.05
N VAL A 61 5.68 5.03 -9.84
CA VAL A 61 6.93 4.42 -10.31
C VAL A 61 7.09 3.00 -9.76
N VAL A 62 6.83 2.78 -8.47
CA VAL A 62 6.91 1.44 -7.87
C VAL A 62 5.93 0.46 -8.53
N LEU A 63 4.68 0.85 -8.76
CA LEU A 63 3.70 -0.02 -9.42
C LEU A 63 4.06 -0.34 -10.87
N GLU A 64 4.50 0.66 -11.63
CA GLU A 64 4.96 0.46 -13.01
C GLU A 64 6.14 -0.52 -13.06
N LEU A 65 7.10 -0.41 -12.14
CA LEU A 65 8.21 -1.35 -12.04
C LEU A 65 7.73 -2.77 -11.69
N LEU A 66 6.74 -2.92 -10.81
CA LEU A 66 6.15 -4.23 -10.50
C LEU A 66 5.44 -4.84 -11.73
N CYS A 67 4.77 -4.02 -12.54
CA CYS A 67 4.14 -4.48 -13.78
C CYS A 67 5.12 -4.97 -14.86
N MET A 68 6.42 -4.62 -14.75
CA MET A 68 7.47 -5.11 -15.65
C MET A 68 8.03 -6.48 -15.24
N LEU A 69 7.65 -6.98 -14.06
CA LEU A 69 8.10 -8.26 -13.54
C LEU A 69 7.13 -9.39 -13.90
N GLU A 70 7.64 -10.62 -13.90
CA GLU A 70 6.78 -11.80 -13.89
C GLU A 70 6.07 -11.97 -12.55
N ASP A 71 4.89 -12.61 -12.55
CA ASP A 71 4.03 -12.78 -11.37
C ASP A 71 4.77 -13.32 -10.13
N HIS A 72 5.63 -14.31 -10.33
CA HIS A 72 6.38 -14.93 -9.23
C HIS A 72 7.38 -13.95 -8.59
N ALA A 73 7.99 -13.07 -9.38
CA ALA A 73 8.94 -12.07 -8.91
C ALA A 73 8.22 -10.94 -8.13
N ILE A 74 6.99 -10.58 -8.53
CA ILE A 74 6.15 -9.65 -7.77
C ILE A 74 5.92 -10.19 -6.35
N ILE A 75 5.54 -11.48 -6.24
CA ILE A 75 5.31 -12.13 -4.96
C ILE A 75 6.58 -12.12 -4.09
N GLN A 76 7.74 -12.44 -4.68
CA GLN A 76 9.03 -12.43 -3.96
C GLN A 76 9.36 -11.04 -3.40
N VAL A 77 9.18 -9.97 -4.18
CA VAL A 77 9.42 -8.59 -3.72
C VAL A 77 8.51 -8.24 -2.54
N VAL A 78 7.23 -8.59 -2.61
CA VAL A 78 6.27 -8.33 -1.53
C VAL A 78 6.60 -9.15 -0.27
N GLN A 79 7.01 -10.41 -0.43
CA GLN A 79 7.42 -11.28 0.67
C GLN A 79 8.66 -10.73 1.39
N HIS A 80 9.68 -10.37 0.63
CA HIS A 80 10.91 -9.76 1.17
C HIS A 80 10.59 -8.49 1.99
N TRP A 81 9.72 -7.62 1.47
CA TRP A 81 9.30 -6.41 2.20
C TRP A 81 8.53 -6.73 3.50
N ARG A 82 7.69 -7.77 3.49
CA ARG A 82 6.96 -8.22 4.69
C ARG A 82 7.90 -8.76 5.77
N GLU A 83 8.93 -9.49 5.38
CA GLU A 83 9.95 -10.02 6.29
C GLU A 83 10.79 -8.89 6.92
N ALA A 84 11.23 -7.93 6.11
CA ALA A 84 11.98 -6.77 6.58
C ALA A 84 11.20 -5.94 7.62
N LYS A 85 9.87 -5.85 7.49
CA LYS A 85 9.01 -5.20 8.49
C LYS A 85 8.93 -5.96 9.81
N GLN A 86 9.02 -7.29 9.80
CA GLN A 86 8.92 -8.13 11.00
C GLN A 86 10.21 -8.09 11.82
N ILE A 87 11.37 -8.03 11.15
CA ILE A 87 12.69 -7.90 11.81
C ILE A 87 12.79 -6.59 12.63
N ASN A 88 12.10 -5.53 12.19
CA ASN A 88 12.13 -4.22 12.85
C ASN A 88 11.06 -4.02 13.93
N LYS A 89 10.30 -5.07 14.30
CA LYS A 89 9.35 -4.99 15.41
C LYS A 89 10.13 -5.28 16.70
N PRO A 90 10.19 -4.36 17.69
CA PRO A 90 10.89 -4.63 18.94
C PRO A 90 10.31 -5.89 19.57
N THR A 91 11.18 -6.82 19.93
CA THR A 91 10.76 -8.02 20.63
C THR A 91 10.11 -7.59 21.95
N ALA A 92 9.00 -8.23 22.33
CA ALA A 92 8.23 -7.89 23.54
C ALA A 92 9.06 -7.97 24.85
N SER A 93 10.32 -8.42 24.78
CA SER A 93 11.27 -8.45 25.89
C SER A 93 11.98 -7.11 26.14
N GLU A 94 11.97 -6.17 25.20
CA GLU A 94 12.74 -4.90 25.32
C GLU A 94 11.89 -3.71 25.79
N ALA A 95 10.56 -3.88 25.89
CA ALA A 95 9.63 -2.82 26.31
C ALA A 95 9.49 -2.66 27.85
N LYS A 96 10.38 -3.29 28.63
CA LYS A 96 10.42 -3.22 30.10
C LYS A 96 11.84 -2.93 30.60
N ILE A 97 12.36 -1.74 30.32
CA ILE A 97 13.43 -1.11 31.10
C ILE A 97 13.08 0.36 31.27
#